data_AF-A0A1B8DKW6-F1
#
_entry.id   AF-A0A1B8DKW6-F1
#
_cell.length_a   1.000
_cell.length_b   1.000
_cell.length_c   1.000
_cell.angle_alpha   90.00
_cell.angle_beta   90.00
_cell.angle_gamma   90.00
#
_symmetry.space_group_name_H-M   'P 1'
#
loop_
_entity.id
_entity.type
_entity.pdbx_description
1 polymer ?
#
loop_
_entity_poly.entity_id
_entity_poly.type
_entity_poly.pdbx_seq_one_letter_code
_entity_poly.pdbx_strand_id
1 'polypeptide(L)'
;MKYDTAVILIAFFGLSQAAPIADKRSQLLPRYAIRGREVPQEHSHNKFLDSVRTSLNLNNPDQIQDPVFGLLGNAAAAVGQGKITDTDCLHQATADQAFTNAKAAGDVVGQTNALVFAALERNTGSVGLESVLCTAIKAVNPEIAALSQHQDPAATGAAAKNKAITLELARQIASIGGDPTVALQSGTFAPGTIGDPTGAGNTCDTVDDVEGCIFSQNLLVEDATIDEINAAVAGVTAGGNAAAGGKAAAGGNAAAAGSTCPAQVTSTVTVVAAAATQAAANCPVQVTSTITVNAAGATQAPATGNAATGATAGTNIQTFTGSLGGAAPAITKSAGDRPFTVNGNTFVNIGAAFQRSCDIQNNACFNAVNSGALSGGTAQCQQQQQACNAAGNAKRDNIPSLFQRQSAFGSCADPTILFADGLEGRDTAAFIPANLGDFNHGSAQKIGIIAQFICSQLESSCKAGADAVAACNAGEQAAAALTGQAAADAFNAAVTGGSAAAAAPAQAATDNANANANADASTAATGTNIQAFSGTLGGAAPAVIQGTGTKPFSVNGSTFVNQGGALQRSCSVQHNACADAANSGAISGGVQQCEDQEKACNAANA
;
A
#
# COMPACT_ATOMS: atom_id res chain seq x y z
N MET A 1 75.79 62.60 8.04
CA MET A 1 77.14 62.05 8.24
C MET A 1 77.01 60.59 8.68
N LYS A 2 77.87 59.73 8.10
CA LYS A 2 78.14 58.31 8.41
C LYS A 2 77.36 57.24 7.63
N TYR A 3 77.95 56.88 6.47
CA TYR A 3 78.38 55.55 6.00
C TYR A 3 77.41 54.37 6.16
N ASP A 4 76.86 53.87 5.05
CA ASP A 4 77.37 52.77 4.20
C ASP A 4 76.96 51.38 4.69
N THR A 5 76.09 50.70 3.94
CA THR A 5 76.44 49.44 3.25
C THR A 5 75.35 49.05 2.26
N ALA A 6 75.79 48.51 1.15
CA ALA A 6 75.00 48.21 -0.03
C ALA A 6 74.88 46.70 -0.28
N VAL A 7 73.94 46.37 -1.19
CA VAL A 7 73.85 45.19 -2.07
C VAL A 7 73.46 43.83 -1.44
N ILE A 8 72.29 43.28 -1.81
CA ILE A 8 72.13 42.26 -2.88
C ILE A 8 70.65 41.84 -2.98
N LEU A 9 70.24 41.71 -4.23
CA LEU A 9 68.93 41.46 -4.80
C LEU A 9 68.71 39.94 -4.91
N ILE A 10 67.67 39.36 -4.28
CA ILE A 10 67.09 38.07 -4.69
C ILE A 10 65.56 38.14 -4.54
N ALA A 11 64.89 37.83 -5.65
CA ALA A 11 63.45 37.80 -5.80
C ALA A 11 62.78 36.70 -4.94
N PHE A 12 61.67 37.04 -4.30
CA PHE A 12 60.64 36.07 -3.93
C PHE A 12 59.27 36.60 -4.35
N PHE A 13 58.59 35.79 -5.17
CA PHE A 13 57.21 35.95 -5.60
C PHE A 13 56.27 36.03 -4.38
N GLY A 14 55.64 37.18 -4.16
CA GLY A 14 54.50 37.32 -3.26
C GLY A 14 53.20 37.03 -4.01
N LEU A 15 52.80 35.75 -4.07
CA LEU A 15 51.44 35.37 -4.44
C LEU A 15 50.52 35.69 -3.26
N SER A 16 49.65 36.66 -3.46
CA SER A 16 48.49 36.97 -2.64
C SER A 16 47.54 35.77 -2.58
N GLN A 17 47.60 35.01 -1.49
CA GLN A 17 46.62 33.98 -1.19
C GLN A 17 45.35 34.65 -0.66
N ALA A 18 44.35 34.82 -1.53
CA ALA A 18 42.97 34.98 -1.11
C ALA A 18 42.56 33.70 -0.37
N ALA A 19 42.21 33.82 0.91
CA ALA A 19 41.63 32.73 1.68
C ALA A 19 40.32 32.30 1.02
N PRO A 20 40.12 31.00 0.69
CA PRO A 20 38.80 30.53 0.36
C PRO A 20 37.95 30.54 1.62
N ILE A 21 36.81 31.23 1.52
CA ILE A 21 35.70 31.18 2.47
C ILE A 21 35.33 29.71 2.63
N ALA A 22 35.47 29.18 3.85
CA ALA A 22 35.04 27.84 4.20
C ALA A 22 33.51 27.78 4.13
N ASP A 23 33.00 27.36 2.99
CA ASP A 23 31.61 27.00 2.82
C ASP A 23 31.30 25.79 3.70
N LYS A 24 30.29 25.90 4.57
CA LYS A 24 29.86 24.83 5.48
C LYS A 24 29.14 23.76 4.67
N ARG A 25 29.90 22.98 3.89
CA ARG A 25 29.45 21.68 3.39
C ARG A 25 29.28 20.76 4.59
N SER A 26 28.05 20.32 4.82
CA SER A 26 27.69 19.20 5.67
C SER A 26 28.72 18.09 5.51
N GLN A 27 29.49 17.86 6.56
CA GLN A 27 30.25 16.62 6.73
C GLN A 27 29.23 15.50 6.94
N LEU A 28 28.68 15.01 5.83
CA LEU A 28 28.16 13.65 5.76
C LEU A 28 29.34 12.74 6.08
N LEU A 29 29.35 12.21 7.30
CA LEU A 29 30.37 11.26 7.72
C LEU A 29 30.36 10.08 6.73
N PRO A 30 31.52 9.68 6.19
CA PRO A 30 31.60 8.53 5.31
C PRO A 30 31.17 7.27 6.07
N ARG A 31 30.18 6.55 5.52
CA ARG A 31 29.60 5.27 6.00
C ARG A 31 30.61 4.11 6.16
N TYR A 32 31.92 4.36 6.13
CA TYR A 32 32.98 3.36 6.02
C TYR A 32 33.91 3.39 7.25
N ALA A 33 33.37 3.19 8.46
CA ALA A 33 34.19 2.98 9.65
C ALA A 33 33.50 2.24 10.82
N ILE A 34 32.59 1.30 10.56
CA ILE A 34 32.19 0.30 11.57
C ILE A 34 32.65 -1.07 11.06
N ARG A 35 33.89 -1.46 11.41
CA ARG A 35 34.32 -2.86 11.34
C ARG A 35 34.47 -3.35 12.77
N GLY A 36 33.51 -4.15 13.22
CA GLY A 36 33.57 -4.81 14.52
C GLY A 36 32.27 -5.52 14.89
N ARG A 37 32.13 -6.79 14.43
CA ARG A 37 31.05 -7.75 14.71
C ARG A 37 29.64 -7.21 14.41
N GLU A 38 29.28 -7.22 13.12
CA GLU A 38 27.87 -7.20 12.67
C GLU A 38 27.15 -8.34 13.38
N VAL A 39 26.11 -8.00 14.15
CA VAL A 39 25.25 -8.99 14.77
C VAL A 39 23.97 -9.12 13.92
N PRO A 40 23.51 -10.32 13.56
CA PRO A 40 23.02 -10.54 12.19
C PRO A 40 21.54 -10.18 11.94
N GLN A 41 21.01 -9.11 12.53
CA GLN A 41 19.62 -8.67 12.33
C GLN A 41 19.47 -7.18 12.03
N GLU A 42 20.56 -6.40 12.06
CA GLU A 42 20.51 -4.94 12.19
C GLU A 42 19.76 -4.26 11.04
N HIS A 43 19.88 -4.77 9.82
CA HIS A 43 19.20 -4.23 8.63
C HIS A 43 18.10 -5.14 8.07
N SER A 44 17.63 -6.13 8.85
CA SER A 44 16.58 -7.05 8.43
C SER A 44 15.29 -6.34 8.03
N HIS A 45 14.95 -5.26 8.74
CA HIS A 45 13.73 -4.45 8.58
C HIS A 45 14.02 -3.03 8.09
N ASN A 46 14.96 -2.88 7.14
CA ASN A 46 15.59 -1.59 6.80
C ASN A 46 14.58 -0.48 6.42
N LYS A 47 13.49 -0.80 5.72
CA LYS A 47 12.45 0.19 5.39
C LYS A 47 11.85 0.90 6.62
N PHE A 48 11.71 0.20 7.75
CA PHE A 48 11.23 0.80 9.00
C PHE A 48 12.33 1.60 9.68
N LEU A 49 13.57 1.11 9.66
CA LEU A 49 14.74 1.85 10.15
C LEU A 49 14.92 3.19 9.44
N ASP A 50 14.79 3.24 8.11
CA ASP A 50 14.94 4.47 7.34
C ASP A 50 13.84 5.50 7.64
N SER A 51 12.60 5.02 7.83
CA SER A 51 11.50 5.89 8.24
C SER A 51 11.68 6.43 9.67
N VAL A 52 12.14 5.59 10.60
CA VAL A 52 12.46 6.00 11.97
C VAL A 52 13.64 6.96 11.99
N ARG A 53 14.69 6.71 11.18
CA ARG A 53 15.86 7.60 11.03
C ARG A 53 15.42 8.98 10.57
N THR A 54 14.55 9.05 9.57
CA THR A 54 13.97 10.30 9.07
C THR A 54 13.21 11.03 10.18
N SER A 55 12.34 10.32 10.89
CA SER A 55 11.51 10.91 11.96
C SER A 55 12.34 11.36 13.17
N LEU A 56 13.32 10.56 13.60
CA LEU A 56 14.24 10.87 14.69
C LEU A 56 15.04 12.15 14.39
N ASN A 57 15.53 12.30 13.16
CA ASN A 57 16.35 13.44 12.74
C ASN A 57 15.60 14.78 12.70
N LEU A 58 14.26 14.78 12.74
CA LEU A 58 13.48 16.02 12.85
C LEU A 58 13.73 16.74 14.19
N ASN A 59 13.89 15.97 15.27
CA ASN A 59 14.24 16.49 16.60
C ASN A 59 14.82 15.37 17.48
N ASN A 60 16.13 15.40 17.71
CA ASN A 60 16.88 14.37 18.41
C ASN A 60 17.62 14.94 19.64
N PRO A 61 16.90 15.27 20.73
CA PRO A 61 17.49 15.91 21.91
C PRO A 61 18.51 15.03 22.63
N ASP A 62 18.31 13.71 22.55
CA ASP A 62 19.16 12.69 23.17
C ASP A 62 20.39 12.35 22.33
N GLN A 63 20.55 12.93 21.13
CA GLN A 63 21.71 12.71 20.26
C GLN A 63 21.96 11.22 19.97
N ILE A 64 20.88 10.45 19.81
CA ILE A 64 20.92 9.04 19.37
C ILE A 64 21.52 9.03 17.97
N GLN A 65 22.59 8.26 17.76
CA GLN A 65 23.38 8.36 16.52
C GLN A 65 22.61 7.84 15.31
N ASP A 66 21.95 6.69 15.47
CA ASP A 66 21.19 6.03 14.43
C ASP A 66 20.19 5.04 15.05
N PRO A 67 18.96 4.89 14.53
CA PRO A 67 18.00 3.95 15.10
C PRO A 67 18.45 2.48 15.05
N VAL A 68 19.37 2.12 14.15
CA VAL A 68 19.90 0.75 14.06
C VAL A 68 20.49 0.30 15.40
N PHE A 69 21.13 1.21 16.15
CA PHE A 69 21.71 0.91 17.46
C PHE A 69 20.68 0.43 18.48
N GLY A 70 19.41 0.82 18.35
CA GLY A 70 18.32 0.34 19.21
C GLY A 70 18.04 -1.16 19.03
N LEU A 71 18.29 -1.72 17.85
CA LEU A 71 18.05 -3.14 17.55
C LEU A 71 19.22 -4.04 17.95
N LEU A 72 20.34 -3.46 18.40
CA LEU A 72 21.54 -4.21 18.73
C LEU A 72 21.54 -4.69 20.18
N GLY A 73 22.37 -5.70 20.44
CA GLY A 73 22.74 -6.07 21.80
C GLY A 73 23.48 -4.93 22.50
N ASN A 74 23.32 -4.82 23.82
CA ASN A 74 23.76 -3.64 24.60
C ASN A 74 25.22 -3.23 24.37
N ALA A 75 26.12 -4.19 24.17
CA ALA A 75 27.54 -3.88 23.91
C ALA A 75 27.74 -3.04 22.64
N ALA A 76 27.02 -3.34 21.55
CA ALA A 76 27.10 -2.59 20.30
C ALA A 76 26.20 -1.35 20.32
N ALA A 77 25.00 -1.47 20.90
CA ALA A 77 24.05 -0.38 21.07
C ALA A 77 24.66 0.83 21.81
N ALA A 78 25.56 0.58 22.77
CA ALA A 78 26.19 1.63 23.56
C ALA A 78 27.04 2.62 22.76
N VAL A 79 27.52 2.23 21.57
CA VAL A 79 28.28 3.12 20.69
C VAL A 79 27.40 4.24 20.14
N GLY A 80 26.11 3.97 19.93
CA GLY A 80 25.16 4.90 19.33
C GLY A 80 24.10 5.47 20.28
N GLN A 81 24.16 5.13 21.57
CA GLN A 81 23.09 5.45 22.53
C GLN A 81 22.92 6.95 22.83
N GLY A 82 23.89 7.79 22.43
CA GLY A 82 23.85 9.23 22.70
C GLY A 82 23.81 9.52 24.21
N LYS A 83 22.79 10.28 24.63
CA LYS A 83 22.54 10.66 26.04
C LYS A 83 21.66 9.68 26.79
N ILE A 84 21.13 8.65 26.12
CA ILE A 84 20.37 7.59 26.81
C ILE A 84 21.32 6.89 27.78
N THR A 85 20.98 6.85 29.07
CA THR A 85 21.86 6.30 30.12
C THR A 85 21.67 4.81 30.34
N ASP A 86 20.47 4.30 30.06
CA ASP A 86 20.14 2.87 30.14
C ASP A 86 20.02 2.30 28.72
N THR A 87 21.00 1.50 28.32
CA THR A 87 21.07 0.91 26.98
C THR A 87 19.89 -0.04 26.70
N ASP A 88 19.30 -0.67 27.73
CA ASP A 88 18.09 -1.49 27.56
C ASP A 88 16.89 -0.65 27.09
N CYS A 89 16.93 0.66 27.37
CA CYS A 89 15.89 1.60 26.98
C CYS A 89 16.16 2.30 25.64
N LEU A 90 17.30 2.08 24.99
CA LEU A 90 17.63 2.77 23.74
C LEU A 90 16.60 2.53 22.63
N HIS A 91 16.13 1.29 22.49
CA HIS A 91 15.12 0.90 21.51
C HIS A 91 13.81 1.66 21.70
N GLN A 92 13.24 1.59 22.92
CA GLN A 92 12.00 2.27 23.26
C GLN A 92 12.15 3.79 23.15
N ALA A 93 13.25 4.37 23.65
CA ALA A 93 13.49 5.82 23.56
C ALA A 93 13.59 6.31 22.11
N THR A 94 14.26 5.53 21.25
CA THR A 94 14.35 5.82 19.80
C THR A 94 12.97 5.81 19.16
N ALA A 95 12.17 4.78 19.42
CA ALA A 95 10.83 4.64 18.88
C ALA A 95 9.90 5.77 19.35
N ASP A 96 9.95 6.08 20.65
CA ASP A 96 9.13 7.10 21.28
C ASP A 96 9.46 8.52 20.78
N GLN A 97 10.74 8.85 20.61
CA GLN A 97 11.16 10.13 20.03
C GLN A 97 10.76 10.24 18.55
N ALA A 98 10.97 9.18 17.76
CA ALA A 98 10.57 9.14 16.35
C ALA A 98 9.05 9.29 16.19
N PHE A 99 8.26 8.59 17.01
CA PHE A 99 6.81 8.70 17.04
C PHE A 99 6.37 10.12 17.43
N THR A 100 6.97 10.71 18.46
CA THR A 100 6.70 12.10 18.87
C THR A 100 6.88 13.07 17.71
N ASN A 101 7.99 12.93 16.98
CA ASN A 101 8.31 13.80 15.85
C ASN A 101 7.34 13.60 14.68
N ALA A 102 7.02 12.35 14.34
CA ALA A 102 6.06 12.04 13.29
C ALA A 102 4.65 12.54 13.64
N LYS A 103 4.23 12.40 14.91
CA LYS A 103 2.96 12.93 15.42
C LYS A 103 2.89 14.44 15.35
N ALA A 104 3.96 15.14 15.72
CA ALA A 104 4.06 16.60 15.59
C ALA A 104 4.00 17.06 14.12
N ALA A 105 4.49 16.24 13.18
CA ALA A 105 4.42 16.51 11.75
C ALA A 105 3.08 16.11 11.09
N GLY A 106 2.18 15.42 11.80
CA GLY A 106 0.96 14.86 11.22
C GLY A 106 1.22 13.67 10.27
N ASP A 107 2.40 13.05 10.35
CA ASP A 107 2.79 11.93 9.52
C ASP A 107 2.33 10.61 10.15
N VAL A 108 1.19 10.09 9.69
CA VAL A 108 0.63 8.82 10.15
C VAL A 108 1.48 7.62 9.71
N VAL A 109 2.18 7.72 8.58
CA VAL A 109 3.08 6.65 8.11
C VAL A 109 4.31 6.59 9.01
N GLY A 110 4.93 7.74 9.31
CA GLY A 110 6.04 7.85 10.28
C GLY A 110 5.66 7.36 11.67
N GLN A 111 4.45 7.70 12.16
CA GLN A 111 3.93 7.17 13.43
C GLN A 111 3.76 5.64 13.38
N THR A 112 3.17 5.10 12.30
CA THR A 112 3.00 3.66 12.10
C THR A 112 4.34 2.95 12.08
N ASN A 113 5.33 3.47 11.36
CA ASN A 113 6.65 2.87 11.25
C ASN A 113 7.43 2.93 12.57
N ALA A 114 7.24 3.98 13.37
CA ALA A 114 7.79 4.04 14.72
C ALA A 114 7.17 3.01 15.67
N LEU A 115 5.85 2.75 15.55
CA LEU A 115 5.19 1.67 16.29
C LEU A 115 5.70 0.29 15.85
N VAL A 116 5.86 0.05 14.55
CA VAL A 116 6.43 -1.20 14.03
C VAL A 116 7.85 -1.38 14.57
N PHE A 117 8.68 -0.34 14.48
CA PHE A 117 10.03 -0.37 15.02
C PHE A 117 10.06 -0.68 16.53
N ALA A 118 9.13 -0.12 17.33
CA ALA A 118 9.01 -0.42 18.76
C ALA A 118 8.70 -1.90 19.04
N ALA A 119 8.02 -2.58 18.11
CA ALA A 119 7.69 -3.99 18.24
C ALA A 119 8.81 -4.93 17.75
N LEU A 120 9.72 -4.47 16.89
CA LEU A 120 10.78 -5.31 16.33
C LEU A 120 11.65 -5.96 17.40
N GLU A 121 12.07 -7.20 17.13
CA GLU A 121 13.00 -7.94 17.96
C GLU A 121 14.34 -7.20 18.10
N ARG A 122 14.84 -7.07 19.33
CA ARG A 122 16.23 -6.66 19.57
C ARG A 122 17.12 -7.89 19.56
N ASN A 123 18.27 -7.79 18.92
CA ASN A 123 19.24 -8.86 18.95
C ASN A 123 19.89 -8.96 20.34
N THR A 124 19.90 -10.17 20.91
CA THR A 124 20.50 -10.49 22.21
C THR A 124 21.88 -11.14 22.09
N GLY A 125 22.34 -11.43 20.87
CA GLY A 125 23.63 -12.06 20.59
C GLY A 125 23.69 -13.56 20.90
N SER A 126 22.54 -14.20 21.15
CA SER A 126 22.43 -15.65 21.36
C SER A 126 21.04 -16.14 21.00
N VAL A 127 20.97 -17.22 20.22
CA VAL A 127 19.69 -17.82 19.81
C VAL A 127 18.91 -18.33 21.03
N GLY A 128 17.66 -17.87 21.14
CA GLY A 128 16.71 -18.23 22.19
C GLY A 128 16.86 -17.42 23.49
N LEU A 129 17.74 -16.42 23.52
CA LEU A 129 17.86 -15.51 24.66
C LEU A 129 16.83 -14.37 24.55
N GLU A 130 15.97 -14.25 25.56
CA GLU A 130 14.99 -13.17 25.64
C GLU A 130 15.66 -11.80 25.81
N SER A 131 15.10 -10.81 25.11
CA SER A 131 15.52 -9.42 25.20
C SER A 131 15.02 -8.79 26.49
N VAL A 132 15.92 -8.09 27.19
CA VAL A 132 15.56 -7.31 28.38
C VAL A 132 14.66 -6.14 27.98
N LEU A 133 13.54 -5.97 28.68
CA LEU A 133 12.61 -4.86 28.46
C LEU A 133 13.12 -3.59 29.15
N CYS A 134 12.85 -2.44 28.54
CA CYS A 134 13.11 -1.14 29.16
C CYS A 134 12.24 -0.96 30.42
N THR A 135 12.88 -0.65 31.54
CA THR A 135 12.16 -0.35 32.80
C THR A 135 12.52 1.01 33.40
N ALA A 136 13.66 1.60 33.00
CA ALA A 136 14.13 2.86 33.56
C ALA A 136 13.51 4.10 32.89
N ILE A 137 13.12 4.01 31.62
CA ILE A 137 12.54 5.12 30.85
C ILE A 137 11.07 4.82 30.56
N LYS A 138 10.20 5.74 30.93
CA LYS A 138 8.77 5.67 30.60
C LYS A 138 8.54 6.38 29.26
N ALA A 139 7.95 5.69 28.29
CA ALA A 139 7.54 6.32 27.03
C ALA A 139 6.54 7.46 27.27
N VAL A 140 6.73 8.54 26.54
CA VAL A 140 5.89 9.74 26.52
C VAL A 140 4.59 9.46 25.77
N ASN A 141 4.67 8.72 24.67
CA ASN A 141 3.50 8.39 23.86
C ASN A 141 2.81 7.13 24.41
N PRO A 142 1.50 7.20 24.73
CA PRO A 142 0.77 6.03 25.24
C PRO A 142 0.73 4.88 24.23
N GLU A 143 0.77 5.19 22.92
CA GLU A 143 0.81 4.20 21.86
C GLU A 143 2.11 3.37 21.90
N ILE A 144 3.25 4.01 22.19
CA ILE A 144 4.54 3.32 22.38
C ILE A 144 4.58 2.61 23.73
N ALA A 145 4.05 3.24 24.79
CA ALA A 145 4.00 2.66 26.14
C ALA A 145 3.15 1.38 26.23
N ALA A 146 2.21 1.18 25.32
CA ALA A 146 1.39 -0.02 25.24
C ALA A 146 2.12 -1.23 24.62
N LEU A 147 3.24 -0.98 23.91
CA LEU A 147 3.97 -2.01 23.19
C LEU A 147 5.13 -2.59 24.01
N SER A 148 5.53 -3.78 23.62
CA SER A 148 6.75 -4.46 24.04
C SER A 148 7.45 -4.95 22.78
N GLN A 149 8.77 -5.15 22.82
CA GLN A 149 9.47 -5.74 21.68
C GLN A 149 9.25 -7.25 21.58
N HIS A 150 9.25 -7.77 20.35
CA HIS A 150 9.32 -9.19 20.06
C HIS A 150 10.54 -9.83 20.73
N GLN A 151 10.39 -11.11 21.03
CA GLN A 151 11.41 -11.95 21.61
C GLN A 151 11.97 -12.89 20.55
N ASP A 152 13.20 -13.34 20.77
CA ASP A 152 13.84 -14.32 19.90
C ASP A 152 12.90 -15.52 19.66
N PRO A 153 12.64 -15.90 18.40
CA PRO A 153 11.65 -16.92 18.06
C PRO A 153 11.98 -18.31 18.61
N ALA A 154 13.24 -18.59 18.95
CA ALA A 154 13.66 -19.83 19.62
C ALA A 154 13.48 -19.79 21.14
N ALA A 155 13.13 -18.65 21.74
CA ALA A 155 12.87 -18.54 23.17
C ALA A 155 11.57 -19.27 23.58
N THR A 156 11.52 -19.71 24.84
CA THR A 156 10.39 -20.47 25.36
C THR A 156 9.11 -19.63 25.37
N GLY A 157 8.13 -20.02 24.56
CA GLY A 157 6.84 -19.32 24.46
C GLY A 157 6.87 -18.05 23.59
N ALA A 158 7.95 -17.81 22.84
CA ALA A 158 8.10 -16.63 21.98
C ALA A 158 6.93 -16.45 20.99
N ALA A 159 6.51 -17.50 20.28
CA ALA A 159 5.41 -17.41 19.31
C ALA A 159 4.11 -16.82 19.91
N ALA A 160 3.74 -17.19 21.15
CA ALA A 160 2.56 -16.65 21.80
C ALA A 160 2.76 -15.19 22.28
N LYS A 161 3.97 -14.86 22.76
CA LYS A 161 4.33 -13.50 23.15
C LYS A 161 4.36 -12.56 21.93
N ASN A 162 5.02 -12.98 20.85
CA ASN A 162 5.16 -12.20 19.63
C ASN A 162 3.82 -11.99 18.94
N LYS A 163 2.95 -13.01 18.89
CA LYS A 163 1.55 -12.84 18.45
C LYS A 163 0.82 -11.77 19.27
N ALA A 164 0.91 -11.82 20.60
CA ALA A 164 0.23 -10.84 21.44
C ALA A 164 0.74 -9.42 21.20
N ILE A 165 2.05 -9.26 21.00
CA ILE A 165 2.68 -7.98 20.63
C ILE A 165 2.18 -7.50 19.27
N THR A 166 2.14 -8.36 18.26
CA THR A 166 1.66 -8.02 16.91
C THR A 166 0.19 -7.60 16.90
N LEU A 167 -0.65 -8.26 17.69
CA LEU A 167 -2.06 -7.86 17.83
C LEU A 167 -2.23 -6.54 18.58
N GLU A 168 -1.39 -6.25 19.58
CA GLU A 168 -1.41 -4.95 20.25
C GLU A 168 -0.88 -3.84 19.34
N LEU A 169 0.19 -4.10 18.58
CA LEU A 169 0.70 -3.22 17.53
C LEU A 169 -0.40 -2.84 16.54
N ALA A 170 -1.18 -3.82 16.07
CA ALA A 170 -2.30 -3.56 15.17
C ALA A 170 -3.34 -2.62 15.78
N ARG A 171 -3.67 -2.76 17.08
CA ARG A 171 -4.57 -1.84 17.79
C ARG A 171 -4.00 -0.43 17.85
N GLN A 172 -2.72 -0.29 18.16
CA GLN A 172 -2.07 1.02 18.24
C GLN A 172 -2.03 1.69 16.86
N ILE A 173 -1.68 0.95 15.81
CA ILE A 173 -1.71 1.46 14.43
C ILE A 173 -3.13 1.90 14.04
N ALA A 174 -4.16 1.10 14.35
CA ALA A 174 -5.55 1.48 14.09
C ALA A 174 -5.97 2.73 14.88
N SER A 175 -5.49 2.89 16.12
CA SER A 175 -5.84 4.03 16.98
C SER A 175 -5.34 5.38 16.45
N ILE A 176 -4.23 5.37 15.70
CA ILE A 176 -3.67 6.56 15.02
C ILE A 176 -4.20 6.75 13.60
N GLY A 177 -5.12 5.88 13.14
CA GLY A 177 -5.67 5.90 11.78
C GLY A 177 -4.76 5.29 10.71
N GLY A 178 -3.73 4.53 11.11
CA GLY A 178 -2.89 3.75 10.21
C GLY A 178 -3.54 2.43 9.80
N ASP A 179 -2.89 1.71 8.87
CA ASP A 179 -3.36 0.42 8.38
C ASP A 179 -2.90 -0.73 9.31
N PRO A 180 -3.80 -1.37 10.08
CA PRO A 180 -3.41 -2.35 11.09
C PRO A 180 -2.75 -3.60 10.52
N THR A 181 -2.92 -3.91 9.22
CA THR A 181 -2.25 -5.06 8.60
C THR A 181 -0.74 -4.86 8.49
N VAL A 182 -0.24 -3.62 8.59
CA VAL A 182 1.21 -3.33 8.64
C VAL A 182 1.86 -3.98 9.86
N ALA A 183 1.11 -4.27 10.92
CA ALA A 183 1.64 -4.98 12.09
C ALA A 183 2.23 -6.37 11.74
N LEU A 184 1.73 -7.04 10.71
CA LEU A 184 2.27 -8.33 10.24
C LEU A 184 3.73 -8.24 9.80
N GLN A 185 4.16 -7.05 9.34
CA GLN A 185 5.53 -6.79 8.91
C GLN A 185 6.50 -6.57 10.07
N SER A 186 6.04 -6.66 11.33
CA SER A 186 6.92 -6.69 12.50
C SER A 186 7.47 -8.08 12.81
N GLY A 187 6.94 -9.12 12.15
CA GLY A 187 7.23 -10.51 12.48
C GLY A 187 8.72 -10.88 12.49
N THR A 188 9.03 -11.96 13.19
CA THR A 188 10.41 -12.42 13.35
C THR A 188 10.82 -13.42 12.26
N PHE A 189 12.06 -13.89 12.31
CA PHE A 189 12.53 -15.02 11.52
C PHE A 189 11.95 -16.35 12.04
N ALA A 190 12.13 -17.43 11.27
CA ALA A 190 11.90 -18.78 11.79
C ALA A 190 12.87 -19.08 12.96
N PRO A 191 12.43 -19.84 14.00
CA PRO A 191 13.27 -20.15 15.16
C PRO A 191 14.62 -20.75 14.78
N GLY A 192 15.71 -20.15 15.29
CA GLY A 192 17.07 -20.67 15.13
C GLY A 192 17.36 -21.90 16.00
N THR A 193 18.57 -22.45 15.88
CA THR A 193 19.03 -23.55 16.74
C THR A 193 19.68 -23.01 18.02
N ILE A 194 19.13 -23.35 19.19
CA ILE A 194 19.73 -23.00 20.48
C ILE A 194 21.14 -23.58 20.58
N GLY A 195 22.10 -22.75 20.99
CA GLY A 195 23.52 -23.11 21.07
C GLY A 195 24.30 -22.95 19.77
N ASP A 196 23.70 -22.34 18.73
CA ASP A 196 24.42 -21.89 17.54
C ASP A 196 25.63 -21.02 17.94
N PRO A 197 26.88 -21.43 17.61
CA PRO A 197 28.08 -20.72 18.02
C PRO A 197 28.23 -19.34 17.38
N THR A 198 27.50 -19.06 16.30
CA THR A 198 27.46 -17.73 15.67
C THR A 198 26.50 -16.78 16.37
N GLY A 199 25.49 -17.33 17.06
CA GLY A 199 24.38 -16.56 17.62
C GLY A 199 23.46 -15.92 16.57
N ALA A 200 23.62 -16.28 15.28
CA ALA A 200 22.87 -15.68 14.18
C ALA A 200 21.46 -16.28 14.02
N GLY A 201 21.30 -17.59 14.24
CA GLY A 201 20.03 -18.24 13.92
C GLY A 201 19.74 -18.20 12.41
N ASN A 202 18.47 -17.99 12.03
CA ASN A 202 18.03 -17.95 10.63
C ASN A 202 17.94 -16.52 10.07
N THR A 203 18.68 -15.59 10.67
CA THR A 203 18.50 -14.18 10.40
C THR A 203 19.33 -13.73 9.20
N CYS A 204 19.09 -12.51 8.74
CA CYS A 204 19.83 -11.90 7.66
C CYS A 204 20.20 -10.46 8.03
N ASP A 205 21.31 -10.00 7.45
CA ASP A 205 21.79 -8.63 7.62
C ASP A 205 22.41 -8.16 6.31
N THR A 206 21.69 -7.33 5.56
CA THR A 206 22.15 -6.83 4.26
C THR A 206 22.01 -5.31 4.26
N VAL A 207 23.11 -4.62 4.56
CA VAL A 207 23.16 -3.16 4.75
C VAL A 207 22.62 -2.38 3.53
N ASP A 208 22.90 -2.87 2.32
CA ASP A 208 22.48 -2.23 1.07
C ASP A 208 21.08 -2.67 0.60
N ASP A 209 20.41 -3.55 1.35
CA ASP A 209 19.02 -3.93 1.08
C ASP A 209 18.08 -2.87 1.63
N VAL A 210 17.58 -2.06 0.71
CA VAL A 210 16.66 -0.98 0.96
C VAL A 210 15.37 -1.46 1.65
N GLU A 211 14.80 -2.58 1.23
CA GLU A 211 13.56 -3.07 1.86
C GLU A 211 13.85 -3.69 3.24
N GLY A 212 14.98 -4.38 3.32
CA GLY A 212 15.36 -5.23 4.43
C GLY A 212 15.27 -6.68 4.01
N CYS A 213 16.35 -7.43 4.29
CA CYS A 213 16.53 -8.77 3.78
C CYS A 213 15.48 -9.78 4.27
N ILE A 214 14.77 -9.49 5.36
CA ILE A 214 13.69 -10.36 5.83
C ILE A 214 12.53 -10.40 4.82
N PHE A 215 12.31 -9.30 4.11
CA PHE A 215 11.29 -9.16 3.08
C PHE A 215 11.82 -9.65 1.74
N SER A 216 12.98 -9.16 1.30
CA SER A 216 13.52 -9.45 -0.03
C SER A 216 13.87 -10.93 -0.23
N GLN A 217 14.20 -11.64 0.86
CA GLN A 217 14.50 -13.07 0.85
C GLN A 217 13.31 -13.93 1.33
N ASN A 218 12.16 -13.31 1.61
CA ASN A 218 10.94 -13.99 2.08
C ASN A 218 11.20 -14.87 3.33
N LEU A 219 11.87 -14.28 4.32
CA LEU A 219 12.23 -14.91 5.59
C LEU A 219 11.30 -14.53 6.75
N LEU A 220 10.40 -13.55 6.53
CA LEU A 220 9.41 -13.11 7.50
C LEU A 220 8.48 -14.26 7.88
N VAL A 221 8.34 -14.51 9.18
CA VAL A 221 7.30 -15.35 9.75
C VAL A 221 6.28 -14.43 10.43
N GLU A 222 5.08 -14.38 9.87
CA GLU A 222 3.98 -13.60 10.47
C GLU A 222 3.54 -14.24 11.80
N ASP A 223 3.52 -13.45 12.88
CA ASP A 223 3.11 -13.95 14.19
C ASP A 223 1.59 -14.09 14.35
N ALA A 224 0.81 -13.46 13.47
CA ALA A 224 -0.64 -13.44 13.49
C ALA A 224 -1.21 -13.55 12.08
N THR A 225 -2.48 -13.92 11.95
CA THR A 225 -3.18 -13.89 10.65
C THR A 225 -3.91 -12.57 10.46
N ILE A 226 -4.25 -12.25 9.20
CA ILE A 226 -5.10 -11.10 8.86
C ILE A 226 -6.44 -11.14 9.62
N ASP A 227 -7.05 -12.32 9.80
CA ASP A 227 -8.30 -12.46 10.56
C ASP A 227 -8.12 -12.13 12.04
N GLU A 228 -7.01 -12.55 12.64
CA GLU A 228 -6.67 -12.21 14.02
C GLU A 228 -6.43 -10.70 14.19
N ILE A 229 -5.79 -10.05 13.21
CA ILE A 229 -5.62 -8.59 13.15
C ILE A 229 -6.98 -7.90 13.09
N ASN A 230 -7.83 -8.29 12.15
CA ASN A 230 -9.18 -7.74 11.97
C ASN A 230 -10.03 -7.88 13.24
N ALA A 231 -9.94 -9.04 13.91
CA ALA A 231 -10.62 -9.28 15.18
C ALA A 231 -10.04 -8.40 16.30
N ALA A 232 -8.72 -8.23 16.37
CA ALA A 232 -8.07 -7.44 17.42
C ALA A 232 -8.38 -5.94 17.34
N VAL A 233 -8.60 -5.41 16.13
CA VAL A 233 -8.90 -4.00 15.90
C VAL A 233 -10.39 -3.69 15.82
N ALA A 234 -11.26 -4.70 15.92
CA ALA A 234 -12.70 -4.51 15.92
C ALA A 234 -13.11 -3.57 17.07
N GLY A 235 -13.64 -2.39 16.73
CA GLY A 235 -14.06 -1.37 17.68
C GLY A 235 -12.99 -0.35 18.09
N VAL A 236 -11.77 -0.44 17.55
CA VAL A 236 -10.76 0.62 17.70
C VAL A 236 -11.16 1.81 16.82
N THR A 237 -11.32 2.98 17.43
CA THR A 237 -11.66 4.21 16.71
C THR A 237 -10.44 5.12 16.62
N ALA A 238 -10.15 5.64 15.43
CA ALA A 238 -9.04 6.57 15.24
C ALA A 238 -9.24 7.85 16.08
N GLY A 239 -8.21 8.25 16.83
CA GLY A 239 -8.23 9.45 17.70
C GLY A 239 -8.68 9.21 19.14
N GLY A 240 -8.93 7.96 19.54
CA GLY A 240 -9.13 7.61 20.94
C GLY A 240 -7.79 7.41 21.65
N ASN A 241 -7.41 8.31 22.56
CA ASN A 241 -6.32 8.04 23.50
C ASN A 241 -6.61 6.75 24.27
N ALA A 242 -5.89 5.67 23.97
CA ALA A 242 -5.98 4.43 24.73
C ALA A 242 -5.42 4.66 26.14
N ALA A 243 -6.32 4.62 27.14
CA ALA A 243 -5.94 4.57 28.54
C ALA A 243 -5.57 3.11 28.92
N ALA A 244 -4.56 2.99 29.79
CA ALA A 244 -3.93 1.76 30.25
C ALA A 244 -4.90 0.61 30.62
N GLY A 245 -4.47 -0.62 30.31
CA GLY A 245 -5.27 -1.83 30.39
C GLY A 245 -5.66 -2.30 31.79
N GLY A 246 -6.70 -3.12 31.82
CA GLY A 246 -7.04 -4.01 32.93
C GLY A 246 -7.39 -5.38 32.40
N LYS A 247 -6.66 -6.41 32.84
CA LYS A 247 -7.11 -7.81 32.72
C LYS A 247 -8.45 -7.95 33.45
N ALA A 248 -9.44 -8.56 32.82
CA ALA A 248 -10.60 -9.10 33.53
C ALA A 248 -10.96 -10.49 33.01
N ALA A 249 -10.92 -11.43 33.95
CA ALA A 249 -11.49 -12.76 33.83
C ALA A 249 -13.02 -12.71 33.73
N ALA A 250 -13.59 -13.84 33.32
CA ALA A 250 -15.01 -14.07 33.07
C ALA A 250 -15.96 -13.71 34.23
N GLY A 251 -17.16 -13.26 33.85
CA GLY A 251 -18.41 -13.50 34.59
C GLY A 251 -19.24 -12.25 34.93
N GLY A 252 -20.46 -12.17 34.37
CA GLY A 252 -21.59 -11.45 34.98
C GLY A 252 -22.27 -10.38 34.12
N ASN A 253 -23.50 -10.65 33.69
CA ASN A 253 -24.44 -9.71 33.10
C ASN A 253 -24.62 -8.43 33.95
N ALA A 254 -24.66 -7.25 33.30
CA ALA A 254 -25.79 -6.32 33.37
C ALA A 254 -25.56 -4.99 32.61
N ALA A 255 -26.67 -4.54 32.00
CA ALA A 255 -27.08 -3.15 31.76
C ALA A 255 -26.33 -2.31 30.71
N ALA A 256 -26.98 -2.18 29.55
CA ALA A 256 -26.72 -1.17 28.54
C ALA A 256 -26.95 0.25 29.08
N ALA A 257 -26.00 1.15 28.82
CA ALA A 257 -26.16 2.59 29.02
C ALA A 257 -25.67 3.36 27.78
N GLY A 258 -26.64 3.90 27.03
CA GLY A 258 -26.61 5.26 26.48
C GLY A 258 -25.65 5.59 25.33
N SER A 259 -26.00 5.19 24.10
CA SER A 259 -25.56 5.91 22.90
C SER A 259 -26.37 7.20 22.73
N THR A 260 -25.69 8.34 22.73
CA THR A 260 -26.26 9.64 22.35
C THR A 260 -26.32 9.77 20.82
N CYS A 261 -27.52 9.74 20.25
CA CYS A 261 -27.77 10.23 18.88
C CYS A 261 -28.03 11.76 18.90
N PRO A 262 -27.59 12.54 17.90
CA PRO A 262 -27.95 13.95 17.82
C PRO A 262 -29.39 14.15 17.29
N ALA A 263 -30.11 15.04 17.98
CA ALA A 263 -31.34 15.76 17.63
C ALA A 263 -32.50 15.00 16.96
N GLN A 264 -33.49 14.58 17.78
CA GLN A 264 -34.83 14.30 17.29
C GLN A 264 -35.61 15.60 17.05
N VAL A 265 -36.22 15.74 15.88
CA VAL A 265 -37.25 16.76 15.59
C VAL A 265 -38.56 16.28 16.19
N THR A 266 -39.02 16.91 17.27
CA THR A 266 -40.35 16.67 17.83
C THR A 266 -41.36 17.58 17.13
N SER A 267 -42.40 17.00 16.53
CA SER A 267 -43.54 17.75 16.00
C SER A 267 -44.75 17.53 16.90
N THR A 268 -45.25 18.61 17.53
CA THR A 268 -46.43 18.57 18.38
C THR A 268 -47.66 18.92 17.56
N VAL A 269 -48.60 17.99 17.42
CA VAL A 269 -49.91 18.23 16.77
C VAL A 269 -50.95 18.49 17.86
N THR A 270 -51.56 19.67 17.84
CA THR A 270 -52.70 20.01 18.71
C THR A 270 -53.98 19.78 17.92
N VAL A 271 -54.88 18.93 18.42
CA VAL A 271 -56.18 18.66 17.80
C VAL A 271 -57.27 19.41 18.55
N VAL A 272 -58.01 20.28 17.86
CA VAL A 272 -59.24 20.89 18.38
C VAL A 272 -60.41 20.03 17.90
N ALA A 273 -61.09 19.36 18.84
CA ALA A 273 -62.29 18.58 18.51
C ALA A 273 -63.46 19.53 18.22
N ALA A 274 -63.97 19.51 16.98
CA ALA A 274 -65.29 20.08 16.69
C ALA A 274 -66.36 19.10 17.16
N ALA A 275 -67.30 19.58 17.97
CA ALA A 275 -68.40 18.81 18.52
C ALA A 275 -69.31 18.25 17.40
N ALA A 276 -69.46 16.94 17.34
CA ALA A 276 -70.48 16.29 16.55
C ALA A 276 -71.74 16.08 17.41
N THR A 277 -72.85 16.68 17.01
CA THR A 277 -74.18 16.44 17.59
C THR A 277 -74.67 15.05 17.15
N GLN A 278 -74.97 14.15 18.09
CA GLN A 278 -75.53 12.83 17.80
C GLN A 278 -77.06 12.82 17.95
N ALA A 279 -77.74 12.12 17.03
CA ALA A 279 -79.02 11.48 17.27
C ALA A 279 -78.80 9.96 17.43
N ALA A 280 -79.57 9.35 18.32
CA ALA A 280 -79.34 8.06 18.96
C ALA A 280 -79.40 6.82 18.03
N ALA A 281 -78.48 5.87 18.23
CA ALA A 281 -78.71 4.42 18.18
C ALA A 281 -77.49 3.64 18.72
N ASN A 282 -77.76 2.67 19.59
CA ASN A 282 -76.77 1.86 20.31
C ASN A 282 -75.87 1.00 19.41
N CYS A 283 -74.56 1.28 19.39
CA CYS A 283 -73.47 0.34 19.13
C CYS A 283 -72.14 0.94 19.67
N PRO A 284 -71.18 0.14 20.19
CA PRO A 284 -69.92 0.68 20.69
C PRO A 284 -69.10 1.29 19.55
N VAL A 285 -68.81 2.59 19.62
CA VAL A 285 -67.97 3.30 18.66
C VAL A 285 -66.52 2.85 18.86
N GLN A 286 -66.01 2.04 17.93
CA GLN A 286 -64.57 1.86 17.76
C GLN A 286 -64.00 3.14 17.13
N VAL A 287 -63.18 3.87 17.89
CA VAL A 287 -62.38 4.97 17.32
C VAL A 287 -61.20 4.35 16.58
N THR A 288 -61.41 3.99 15.32
CA THR A 288 -60.30 3.66 14.42
C THR A 288 -59.67 4.97 13.97
N SER A 289 -58.49 5.30 14.51
CA SER A 289 -57.68 6.39 13.96
C SER A 289 -56.99 5.89 12.70
N THR A 290 -57.63 6.07 11.56
CA THR A 290 -56.96 5.90 10.27
C THR A 290 -56.21 7.20 9.96
N ILE A 291 -54.89 7.19 10.10
CA ILE A 291 -54.05 8.25 9.54
C ILE A 291 -54.01 8.04 8.03
N THR A 292 -54.90 8.72 7.31
CA THR A 292 -54.76 8.86 5.86
C THR A 292 -53.76 9.96 5.61
N VAL A 293 -52.50 9.59 5.35
CA VAL A 293 -51.54 10.54 4.77
C VAL A 293 -51.94 10.71 3.30
N ASN A 294 -52.72 11.74 3.02
CA ASN A 294 -53.02 12.10 1.64
C ASN A 294 -51.78 12.78 1.05
N ALA A 295 -50.82 12.00 0.57
CA ALA A 295 -49.67 12.50 -0.20
C ALA A 295 -50.10 12.84 -1.64
N ALA A 296 -51.19 13.60 -1.79
CA ALA A 296 -51.58 14.19 -3.07
C ALA A 296 -50.87 15.55 -3.18
N GLY A 297 -49.60 15.50 -3.62
CA GLY A 297 -48.78 16.71 -3.79
C GLY A 297 -47.30 16.47 -4.10
N ALA A 298 -46.81 15.23 -4.11
CA ALA A 298 -45.42 14.93 -4.49
C ALA A 298 -45.33 13.65 -5.34
N THR A 299 -45.99 13.66 -6.50
CA THR A 299 -45.58 12.78 -7.61
C THR A 299 -44.34 13.37 -8.27
N GLN A 300 -43.17 12.90 -7.87
CA GLN A 300 -42.01 12.88 -8.75
C GLN A 300 -41.72 11.42 -9.09
N ALA A 301 -41.71 11.14 -10.39
CA ALA A 301 -41.39 9.85 -10.99
C ALA A 301 -40.02 9.33 -10.49
N PRO A 302 -39.74 8.00 -10.55
CA PRO A 302 -38.47 7.46 -10.11
C PRO A 302 -37.34 8.09 -10.93
N ALA A 303 -36.53 8.92 -10.27
CA ALA A 303 -35.37 9.53 -10.88
C ALA A 303 -34.32 8.45 -11.15
N THR A 304 -34.23 8.07 -12.43
CA THR A 304 -33.04 7.49 -13.04
C THR A 304 -31.83 8.39 -12.77
N GLY A 305 -30.78 7.81 -12.19
CA GLY A 305 -29.39 8.28 -12.26
C GLY A 305 -29.15 9.78 -12.10
N ASN A 306 -28.85 10.22 -10.86
CA ASN A 306 -28.09 11.45 -10.69
C ASN A 306 -26.62 11.17 -11.02
N ALA A 307 -26.28 11.30 -12.30
CA ALA A 307 -24.94 11.67 -12.71
C ALA A 307 -24.63 13.04 -12.07
N ALA A 308 -23.74 13.05 -11.09
CA ALA A 308 -23.20 14.28 -10.57
C ALA A 308 -22.28 14.89 -11.64
N THR A 309 -22.80 15.92 -12.29
CA THR A 309 -22.06 16.90 -13.09
C THR A 309 -21.09 17.63 -12.17
N GLY A 310 -19.82 17.27 -12.31
CA GLY A 310 -18.68 17.84 -11.59
C GLY A 310 -17.42 17.05 -11.91
N ALA A 311 -17.24 16.71 -13.19
CA ALA A 311 -16.04 16.03 -13.67
C ALA A 311 -14.88 17.02 -13.69
N THR A 312 -14.19 17.16 -12.55
CA THR A 312 -12.76 17.41 -12.60
C THR A 312 -12.12 16.15 -13.18
N ALA A 313 -11.32 16.30 -14.23
CA ALA A 313 -10.73 15.21 -15.01
C ALA A 313 -9.78 14.33 -14.17
N GLY A 314 -10.34 13.38 -13.42
CA GLY A 314 -9.60 12.38 -12.66
C GLY A 314 -9.91 10.98 -13.17
N THR A 315 -8.87 10.19 -13.43
CA THR A 315 -8.99 8.77 -13.79
C THR A 315 -9.66 7.99 -12.65
N ASN A 316 -10.69 7.20 -12.97
CA ASN A 316 -11.28 6.27 -12.01
C ASN A 316 -10.29 5.14 -11.70
N ILE A 317 -9.94 4.99 -10.43
CA ILE A 317 -9.04 3.91 -9.97
C ILE A 317 -9.77 2.77 -9.26
N GLN A 318 -11.12 2.82 -9.15
CA GLN A 318 -11.94 1.71 -8.69
C GLN A 318 -12.00 0.62 -9.76
N THR A 319 -11.33 -0.51 -9.51
CA THR A 319 -11.20 -1.64 -10.44
C THR A 319 -12.24 -2.74 -10.22
N PHE A 320 -13.01 -2.69 -9.13
CA PHE A 320 -14.06 -3.66 -8.89
C PHE A 320 -15.26 -3.42 -9.83
N THR A 321 -15.65 -4.44 -10.58
CA THR A 321 -16.71 -4.37 -11.59
C THR A 321 -18.03 -5.01 -11.15
N GLY A 322 -18.07 -5.64 -9.97
CA GLY A 322 -19.31 -6.20 -9.43
C GLY A 322 -20.40 -5.14 -9.28
N SER A 323 -21.65 -5.50 -9.59
CA SER A 323 -22.76 -4.55 -9.72
C SER A 323 -24.07 -5.00 -9.08
N LEU A 324 -24.01 -5.94 -8.12
CA LEU A 324 -25.20 -6.50 -7.48
C LEU A 324 -25.85 -5.41 -6.63
N GLY A 325 -27.00 -4.92 -7.10
CA GLY A 325 -27.69 -3.77 -6.50
C GLY A 325 -27.00 -2.42 -6.70
N GLY A 326 -26.05 -2.35 -7.64
CA GLY A 326 -25.40 -1.11 -8.07
C GLY A 326 -23.89 -1.30 -8.25
N ALA A 327 -23.27 -0.50 -9.13
CA ALA A 327 -21.83 -0.45 -9.26
C ALA A 327 -21.20 0.32 -8.08
N ALA A 328 -19.97 -0.04 -7.72
CA ALA A 328 -19.19 0.75 -6.78
C ALA A 328 -18.90 2.15 -7.36
N PRO A 329 -19.09 3.24 -6.60
CA PRO A 329 -18.81 4.58 -7.09
C PRO A 329 -17.35 4.73 -7.48
N ALA A 330 -17.09 5.53 -8.51
CA ALA A 330 -15.73 5.82 -8.94
C ALA A 330 -14.90 6.44 -7.81
N ILE A 331 -13.63 6.05 -7.78
CA ILE A 331 -12.61 6.71 -6.97
C ILE A 331 -11.82 7.58 -7.93
N THR A 332 -11.98 8.89 -7.85
CA THR A 332 -11.24 9.82 -8.72
C THR A 332 -9.98 10.29 -7.99
N LYS A 333 -8.83 10.19 -8.67
CA LYS A 333 -7.57 10.77 -8.17
C LYS A 333 -7.45 12.22 -8.66
N SER A 334 -7.04 13.12 -7.78
CA SER A 334 -6.80 14.54 -8.05
C SER A 334 -5.54 15.01 -7.32
N ALA A 335 -5.01 16.18 -7.69
CA ALA A 335 -3.88 16.79 -6.98
C ALA A 335 -4.31 17.37 -5.61
N GLY A 336 -3.41 17.36 -4.63
CA GLY A 336 -3.60 17.95 -3.29
C GLY A 336 -3.50 16.96 -2.12
N ASP A 337 -3.63 17.47 -0.90
CA ASP A 337 -3.40 16.71 0.35
C ASP A 337 -4.41 15.59 0.62
N ARG A 338 -5.58 15.65 -0.03
CA ARG A 338 -6.64 14.60 0.04
C ARG A 338 -6.95 14.12 -1.39
N PRO A 339 -6.02 13.40 -2.02
CA PRO A 339 -6.02 13.22 -3.48
C PRO A 339 -7.07 12.24 -4.00
N PHE A 340 -7.83 11.54 -3.15
CA PHE A 340 -8.81 10.56 -3.60
C PHE A 340 -10.23 11.04 -3.29
N THR A 341 -11.14 10.97 -4.26
CA THR A 341 -12.53 11.41 -4.06
C THR A 341 -13.51 10.30 -4.40
N VAL A 342 -14.53 10.10 -3.55
CA VAL A 342 -15.64 9.16 -3.75
C VAL A 342 -16.95 9.87 -3.45
N ASN A 343 -17.80 10.03 -4.47
CA ASN A 343 -19.06 10.79 -4.37
C ASN A 343 -18.88 12.16 -3.67
N GLY A 344 -17.83 12.89 -4.02
CA GLY A 344 -17.51 14.21 -3.46
C GLY A 344 -16.83 14.19 -2.08
N ASN A 345 -16.71 13.03 -1.41
CA ASN A 345 -15.93 12.91 -0.18
C ASN A 345 -14.46 12.71 -0.52
N THR A 346 -13.56 13.48 0.09
CA THR A 346 -12.12 13.39 -0.17
C THR A 346 -11.42 12.54 0.89
N PHE A 347 -10.36 11.83 0.51
CA PHE A 347 -9.57 10.93 1.34
C PHE A 347 -8.08 11.17 1.11
N VAL A 348 -7.32 11.06 2.20
CA VAL A 348 -5.84 11.10 2.17
C VAL A 348 -5.26 9.76 1.67
N ASN A 349 -5.94 8.65 2.00
CA ASN A 349 -5.48 7.29 1.74
C ASN A 349 -6.40 6.60 0.72
N ILE A 350 -5.79 5.93 -0.28
CA ILE A 350 -6.49 5.16 -1.31
C ILE A 350 -7.33 4.01 -0.74
N GLY A 351 -6.85 3.32 0.30
CA GLY A 351 -7.58 2.24 0.97
C GLY A 351 -8.87 2.74 1.60
N ALA A 352 -8.84 3.91 2.24
CA ALA A 352 -10.05 4.54 2.79
C ALA A 352 -11.05 4.95 1.71
N ALA A 353 -10.57 5.40 0.55
CA ALA A 353 -11.42 5.68 -0.61
C ALA A 353 -12.04 4.39 -1.20
N PHE A 354 -11.27 3.31 -1.32
CA PHE A 354 -11.78 2.00 -1.75
C PHE A 354 -12.84 1.45 -0.81
N GLN A 355 -12.56 1.44 0.49
CA GLN A 355 -13.52 1.01 1.49
C GLN A 355 -14.82 1.81 1.39
N ARG A 356 -14.72 3.15 1.27
CA ARG A 356 -15.90 4.00 1.10
C ARG A 356 -16.70 3.63 -0.16
N SER A 357 -16.02 3.41 -1.28
CA SER A 357 -16.65 3.04 -2.54
C SER A 357 -17.41 1.71 -2.41
N CYS A 358 -16.78 0.70 -1.79
CA CYS A 358 -17.39 -0.60 -1.55
C CYS A 358 -18.55 -0.56 -0.54
N ASP A 359 -18.47 0.27 0.50
CA ASP A 359 -19.56 0.45 1.47
C ASP A 359 -20.79 1.12 0.85
N ILE A 360 -20.59 2.09 -0.05
CA ILE A 360 -21.70 2.73 -0.77
C ILE A 360 -22.41 1.71 -1.68
N GLN A 361 -21.65 0.87 -2.37
CA GLN A 361 -22.21 -0.22 -3.16
C GLN A 361 -23.01 -1.20 -2.30
N ASN A 362 -22.44 -1.63 -1.19
CA ASN A 362 -23.10 -2.58 -0.29
C ASN A 362 -24.43 -2.01 0.24
N ASN A 363 -24.45 -0.74 0.64
CA ASN A 363 -25.68 -0.08 1.06
C ASN A 363 -26.73 -0.02 -0.08
N ALA A 364 -26.30 0.22 -1.33
CA ALA A 364 -27.19 0.17 -2.49
C ALA A 364 -27.77 -1.24 -2.69
N CYS A 365 -26.93 -2.27 -2.55
CA CYS A 365 -27.36 -3.67 -2.59
C CYS A 365 -28.38 -4.02 -1.50
N PHE A 366 -28.11 -3.63 -0.26
CA PHE A 366 -29.04 -3.85 0.85
C PHE A 366 -30.38 -3.13 0.64
N ASN A 367 -30.36 -1.90 0.12
CA ASN A 367 -31.59 -1.16 -0.22
C ASN A 367 -32.39 -1.87 -1.31
N ALA A 368 -31.73 -2.42 -2.32
CA ALA A 368 -32.38 -3.18 -3.37
C ALA A 368 -32.96 -4.51 -2.85
N VAL A 369 -32.31 -5.19 -1.91
CA VAL A 369 -32.89 -6.38 -1.23
C VAL A 369 -34.09 -6.00 -0.38
N ASN A 370 -33.97 -4.94 0.45
CA ASN A 370 -35.04 -4.50 1.35
C ASN A 370 -36.27 -3.97 0.63
N SER A 371 -36.10 -3.43 -0.58
CA SER A 371 -37.20 -2.99 -1.45
C SER A 371 -37.82 -4.12 -2.28
N GLY A 372 -37.27 -5.34 -2.19
CA GLY A 372 -37.69 -6.48 -3.00
C GLY A 372 -37.25 -6.44 -4.46
N ALA A 373 -36.39 -5.49 -4.84
CA ALA A 373 -35.83 -5.37 -6.18
C ALA A 373 -34.73 -6.43 -6.46
N LEU A 374 -34.15 -7.01 -5.40
CA LEU A 374 -33.18 -8.11 -5.49
C LEU A 374 -33.66 -9.33 -4.72
N SER A 375 -33.72 -10.46 -5.44
CA SER A 375 -33.94 -11.80 -4.89
C SER A 375 -32.63 -12.37 -4.34
N GLY A 376 -32.65 -13.16 -3.26
CA GLY A 376 -31.46 -13.85 -2.73
C GLY A 376 -30.93 -13.34 -1.38
N GLY A 377 -31.62 -12.39 -0.74
CA GLY A 377 -31.31 -11.91 0.62
C GLY A 377 -30.06 -11.04 0.69
N THR A 378 -29.63 -10.68 1.91
CA THR A 378 -28.52 -9.75 2.16
C THR A 378 -27.13 -10.40 2.13
N ALA A 379 -27.04 -11.73 2.18
CA ALA A 379 -25.77 -12.46 2.19
C ALA A 379 -24.94 -12.26 0.92
N GLN A 380 -25.59 -12.21 -0.24
CA GLN A 380 -24.96 -11.90 -1.54
C GLN A 380 -24.38 -10.48 -1.59
N CYS A 381 -24.98 -9.51 -0.90
CA CYS A 381 -24.45 -8.15 -0.81
C CYS A 381 -23.14 -8.13 -0.01
N GLN A 382 -23.09 -8.89 1.10
CA GLN A 382 -21.87 -9.03 1.91
C GLN A 382 -20.75 -9.73 1.14
N GLN A 383 -21.05 -10.78 0.38
CA GLN A 383 -20.08 -11.46 -0.48
C GLN A 383 -19.51 -10.51 -1.54
N GLN A 384 -20.37 -9.70 -2.16
CA GLN A 384 -19.92 -8.69 -3.11
C GLN A 384 -19.06 -7.60 -2.44
N GLN A 385 -19.42 -7.15 -1.24
CA GLN A 385 -18.62 -6.19 -0.48
C GLN A 385 -17.22 -6.74 -0.17
N GLN A 386 -17.11 -8.02 0.20
CA GLN A 386 -15.83 -8.68 0.44
C GLN A 386 -14.98 -8.74 -0.83
N ALA A 387 -15.56 -9.10 -1.97
CA ALA A 387 -14.86 -9.10 -3.26
C ALA A 387 -14.42 -7.68 -3.68
N CYS A 388 -15.25 -6.66 -3.42
CA CYS A 388 -14.92 -5.27 -3.65
C CYS A 388 -13.72 -4.81 -2.80
N ASN A 389 -13.73 -5.13 -1.50
CA ASN A 389 -12.64 -4.79 -0.59
C ASN A 389 -11.35 -5.54 -0.96
N ALA A 390 -11.45 -6.80 -1.37
CA ALA A 390 -10.30 -7.58 -1.85
C ALA A 390 -9.66 -6.98 -3.11
N ALA A 391 -10.47 -6.49 -4.05
CA ALA A 391 -9.97 -5.77 -5.22
C ALA A 391 -9.25 -4.46 -4.83
N GLY A 392 -9.76 -3.75 -3.82
CA GLY A 392 -9.09 -2.57 -3.25
C GLY A 392 -7.76 -2.90 -2.59
N ASN A 393 -7.68 -3.99 -1.83
CA ASN A 393 -6.46 -4.44 -1.17
C ASN A 393 -5.39 -4.86 -2.20
N ALA A 394 -5.75 -5.64 -3.21
CA ALA A 394 -4.85 -6.00 -4.30
C ALA A 394 -4.30 -4.75 -5.03
N LYS A 395 -5.07 -3.65 -5.06
CA LYS A 395 -4.60 -2.39 -5.65
C LYS A 395 -3.68 -1.59 -4.73
N ARG A 396 -3.90 -1.65 -3.41
CA ARG A 396 -3.00 -1.08 -2.38
C ARG A 396 -1.64 -1.77 -2.39
N ASP A 397 -1.63 -3.09 -2.55
CA ASP A 397 -0.40 -3.90 -2.56
C ASP A 397 0.43 -3.71 -3.85
N ASN A 398 -0.18 -3.11 -4.89
CA ASN A 398 0.45 -2.74 -6.16
C ASN A 398 0.89 -1.26 -6.23
N ILE A 399 0.92 -0.53 -5.10
CA ILE A 399 1.46 0.83 -5.02
C ILE A 399 2.80 0.77 -4.29
N PRO A 400 3.94 0.80 -5.02
CA PRO A 400 5.25 0.78 -4.40
C PRO A 400 5.43 1.98 -3.45
N SER A 401 6.07 1.75 -2.31
CA SER A 401 6.42 2.84 -1.40
C SER A 401 7.31 3.89 -2.10
N LEU A 402 7.38 5.11 -1.55
CA LEU A 402 8.26 6.17 -2.07
C LEU A 402 9.73 5.72 -2.15
N PHE A 403 10.12 4.80 -1.27
CA PHE A 403 11.44 4.20 -1.17
C PHE A 403 11.66 3.08 -2.19
N GLN A 404 10.65 2.24 -2.39
CA GLN A 404 10.62 1.22 -3.45
C GLN A 404 10.66 1.86 -4.85
N ARG A 405 10.15 3.09 -5.00
CA ARG A 405 10.31 3.91 -6.22
C ARG A 405 11.74 4.40 -6.45
N GLN A 406 12.50 4.72 -5.41
CA GLN A 406 13.92 5.06 -5.55
C GLN A 406 14.77 3.84 -5.94
N SER A 407 14.51 2.67 -5.36
CA SER A 407 15.17 1.41 -5.77
C SER A 407 14.74 0.95 -7.16
N ALA A 408 13.52 1.29 -7.61
CA ALA A 408 13.02 0.93 -8.91
C ALA A 408 13.83 1.58 -10.06
N PHE A 409 14.43 2.75 -9.84
CA PHE A 409 15.24 3.46 -10.84
C PHE A 409 16.74 3.09 -10.82
N GLY A 410 17.13 2.14 -9.96
CA GLY A 410 18.52 1.72 -9.82
C GLY A 410 19.41 2.78 -9.20
N SER A 411 20.52 3.15 -9.84
CA SER A 411 21.49 4.14 -9.32
C SER A 411 21.09 5.61 -9.56
N CYS A 412 20.06 5.87 -10.35
CA CYS A 412 19.58 7.22 -10.64
C CYS A 412 18.39 7.61 -9.76
N ALA A 413 18.25 8.90 -9.51
CA ALA A 413 17.12 9.50 -8.82
C ALA A 413 16.25 10.34 -9.77
N ASP A 414 14.96 10.43 -9.45
CA ASP A 414 14.01 11.37 -10.06
C ASP A 414 14.03 11.43 -11.61
N PRO A 415 13.36 10.48 -12.29
CA PRO A 415 13.23 10.49 -13.75
C PRO A 415 12.13 11.43 -14.25
N THR A 416 11.71 12.46 -13.51
CA THR A 416 10.63 13.34 -13.96
C THR A 416 11.08 14.42 -14.97
N ILE A 417 10.10 15.02 -15.63
CA ILE A 417 10.26 16.05 -16.67
C ILE A 417 9.62 17.36 -16.20
N LEU A 418 10.35 18.46 -16.39
CA LEU A 418 9.86 19.83 -16.23
C LEU A 418 9.43 20.39 -17.59
N PHE A 419 8.34 21.16 -17.62
CA PHE A 419 7.90 21.94 -18.78
C PHE A 419 7.76 23.41 -18.40
N ALA A 420 8.49 24.28 -19.07
CA ALA A 420 8.47 25.73 -18.78
C ALA A 420 8.97 26.57 -19.96
N ASP A 421 8.59 27.86 -19.96
CA ASP A 421 9.17 28.90 -20.81
C ASP A 421 10.58 29.30 -20.34
N GLY A 422 11.44 29.75 -21.25
CA GLY A 422 12.76 30.29 -20.89
C GLY A 422 13.80 29.24 -20.53
N LEU A 423 13.48 27.94 -20.63
CA LEU A 423 14.43 26.87 -20.34
C LEU A 423 15.62 26.95 -21.30
N GLU A 424 16.82 27.06 -20.71
CA GLU A 424 18.09 27.25 -21.43
C GLU A 424 18.08 28.45 -22.40
N GLY A 425 17.32 29.51 -22.07
CA GLY A 425 17.27 30.73 -22.86
C GLY A 425 16.42 30.63 -24.13
N ARG A 426 15.52 29.64 -24.21
CA ARG A 426 14.55 29.53 -25.31
C ARG A 426 13.37 30.49 -25.14
N ASP A 427 12.96 31.09 -26.25
CA ASP A 427 11.81 32.00 -26.31
C ASP A 427 10.45 31.27 -26.29
N THR A 428 10.47 29.93 -26.35
CA THR A 428 9.30 29.06 -26.36
C THR A 428 9.41 27.97 -25.31
N ALA A 429 8.27 27.57 -24.74
CA ALA A 429 8.19 26.48 -23.77
C ALA A 429 8.86 25.20 -24.28
N ALA A 430 9.61 24.56 -23.40
CA ALA A 430 10.33 23.32 -23.69
C ALA A 430 10.22 22.33 -22.53
N PHE A 431 10.63 21.10 -22.78
CA PHE A 431 10.75 20.02 -21.80
C PHE A 431 12.21 19.84 -21.42
N ILE A 432 12.51 19.55 -20.17
CA ILE A 432 13.86 19.21 -19.69
C ILE A 432 13.77 18.20 -18.54
N PRO A 433 14.73 17.29 -18.34
CA PRO A 433 14.76 16.45 -17.15
C PRO A 433 14.80 17.29 -15.87
N ALA A 434 14.06 16.88 -14.84
CA ALA A 434 14.06 17.54 -13.53
C ALA A 434 15.41 17.36 -12.81
N ASN A 435 16.04 16.19 -13.00
CA ASN A 435 17.35 15.87 -12.46
C ASN A 435 18.40 15.78 -13.57
N LEU A 436 19.06 16.90 -13.83
CA LEU A 436 20.16 16.99 -14.81
C LEU A 436 21.45 16.28 -14.35
N GLY A 437 21.55 15.89 -13.08
CA GLY A 437 22.68 15.12 -12.56
C GLY A 437 22.69 13.68 -13.08
N ASP A 438 21.52 13.04 -13.04
CA ASP A 438 21.35 11.65 -13.49
C ASP A 438 20.90 11.56 -14.97
N PHE A 439 20.18 12.58 -15.43
CA PHE A 439 19.63 12.70 -16.78
C PHE A 439 20.15 13.96 -17.46
N ASN A 440 21.44 13.99 -17.79
CA ASN A 440 22.07 15.13 -18.44
C ASN A 440 21.67 15.24 -19.93
N HIS A 441 20.56 15.93 -20.19
CA HIS A 441 20.09 16.25 -21.52
C HIS A 441 19.52 17.67 -21.56
N GLY A 442 19.86 18.43 -22.59
CA GLY A 442 19.34 19.78 -22.78
C GLY A 442 17.83 19.80 -23.06
N SER A 443 17.25 20.98 -22.97
CA SER A 443 15.81 21.20 -23.22
C SER A 443 15.41 20.84 -24.66
N ALA A 444 14.18 20.36 -24.86
CA ALA A 444 13.63 20.04 -26.17
C ALA A 444 12.16 20.47 -26.28
N GLN A 445 11.73 20.95 -27.45
CA GLN A 445 10.32 21.33 -27.66
C GLN A 445 9.38 20.12 -27.80
N LYS A 446 9.93 18.92 -27.99
CA LYS A 446 9.15 17.68 -28.10
C LYS A 446 9.42 16.79 -26.89
N ILE A 447 8.35 16.47 -26.16
CA ILE A 447 8.38 15.61 -24.96
C ILE A 447 9.05 14.27 -25.22
N GLY A 448 8.79 13.65 -26.38
CA GLY A 448 9.34 12.34 -26.74
C GLY A 448 10.87 12.29 -26.73
N ILE A 449 11.56 13.40 -27.02
CA ILE A 449 13.03 13.46 -26.98
C ILE A 449 13.53 13.29 -25.54
N ILE A 450 12.89 13.97 -24.59
CA ILE A 450 13.28 13.92 -23.18
C ILE A 450 12.83 12.61 -22.54
N ALA A 451 11.59 12.18 -22.80
CA ALA A 451 11.04 10.93 -22.29
C ALA A 451 11.86 9.71 -22.75
N GLN A 452 12.16 9.61 -24.04
CA GLN A 452 12.96 8.51 -24.60
C GLN A 452 14.38 8.48 -24.00
N PHE A 453 15.00 9.65 -23.82
CA PHE A 453 16.32 9.75 -23.19
C PHE A 453 16.27 9.24 -21.75
N ILE A 454 15.28 9.67 -20.96
CA ILE A 454 15.12 9.24 -19.56
C ILE A 454 14.90 7.73 -19.47
N CYS A 455 14.00 7.16 -20.30
CA CYS A 455 13.73 5.72 -20.26
C CYS A 455 14.94 4.89 -20.70
N SER A 456 15.67 5.35 -21.73
CA SER A 456 16.91 4.70 -22.16
C SER A 456 18.00 4.77 -21.08
N GLN A 457 18.11 5.90 -20.38
CA GLN A 457 19.08 6.10 -19.31
C GLN A 457 18.74 5.23 -18.08
N LEU A 458 17.44 5.10 -17.74
CA LEU A 458 16.96 4.20 -16.69
C LEU A 458 17.35 2.75 -16.95
N GLU A 459 17.13 2.25 -18.16
CA GLU A 459 17.49 0.88 -18.54
C GLU A 459 19.02 0.67 -18.55
N SER A 460 19.75 1.61 -19.12
CA SER A 460 21.18 1.45 -19.40
C SER A 460 22.09 1.84 -18.23
N SER A 461 22.21 3.14 -17.96
CA SER A 461 23.16 3.70 -17.00
C SER A 461 22.68 3.54 -15.56
N CYS A 462 21.38 3.66 -15.34
CA CYS A 462 20.81 3.59 -14.00
C CYS A 462 20.59 2.15 -13.52
N LYS A 463 20.49 1.18 -14.42
CA LYS A 463 20.15 -0.22 -14.08
C LYS A 463 18.84 -0.34 -13.29
N ALA A 464 17.84 0.41 -13.72
CA ALA A 464 16.48 0.37 -13.18
C ALA A 464 15.86 -1.03 -13.30
N GLY A 465 14.95 -1.35 -12.39
CA GLY A 465 14.18 -2.59 -12.43
C GLY A 465 13.27 -2.65 -13.67
N ALA A 466 12.96 -3.87 -14.13
CA ALA A 466 12.19 -4.09 -15.35
C ALA A 466 10.81 -3.40 -15.33
N ASP A 467 10.16 -3.35 -14.17
CA ASP A 467 8.87 -2.68 -13.99
C ASP A 467 8.98 -1.15 -14.13
N ALA A 468 10.09 -0.55 -13.69
CA ALA A 468 10.33 0.88 -13.84
C ALA A 468 10.60 1.26 -15.31
N VAL A 469 11.36 0.42 -16.02
CA VAL A 469 11.59 0.57 -17.47
C VAL A 469 10.27 0.44 -18.23
N ALA A 470 9.44 -0.54 -17.89
CA ALA A 470 8.12 -0.71 -18.49
C ALA A 470 7.18 0.48 -18.20
N ALA A 471 7.16 0.98 -16.96
CA ALA A 471 6.37 2.16 -16.59
C ALA A 471 6.85 3.43 -17.31
N CYS A 472 8.17 3.60 -17.48
CA CYS A 472 8.73 4.71 -18.23
C CYS A 472 8.32 4.65 -19.71
N ASN A 473 8.44 3.49 -20.34
CA ASN A 473 8.01 3.28 -21.73
C ASN A 473 6.51 3.51 -21.93
N ALA A 474 5.68 3.14 -20.95
CA ALA A 474 4.25 3.45 -20.96
C ALA A 474 3.99 4.96 -20.79
N GLY A 475 4.76 5.64 -19.95
CA GLY A 475 4.73 7.09 -19.77
C GLY A 475 5.09 7.84 -21.04
N GLU A 476 6.12 7.38 -21.77
CA GLU A 476 6.53 7.95 -23.05
C GLU A 476 5.37 7.89 -24.06
N GLN A 477 4.69 6.75 -24.16
CA GLN A 477 3.54 6.56 -25.04
C GLN A 477 2.35 7.45 -24.63
N ALA A 478 2.05 7.53 -23.33
CA ALA A 478 0.97 8.37 -22.82
C ALA A 478 1.24 9.85 -23.09
N ALA A 479 2.48 10.29 -22.90
CA ALA A 479 2.90 11.66 -23.15
C ALA A 479 2.90 12.03 -24.63
N ALA A 480 3.16 11.08 -25.53
CA ALA A 480 3.17 11.30 -26.98
C ALA A 480 1.79 11.72 -27.54
N ALA A 481 0.70 11.38 -26.84
CA ALA A 481 -0.66 11.77 -27.23
C ALA A 481 -1.06 13.18 -26.74
N LEU A 482 -0.20 13.85 -25.97
CA LEU A 482 -0.49 15.11 -25.28
C LEU A 482 0.52 16.19 -25.66
N THR A 483 0.26 17.42 -25.24
CA THR A 483 1.15 18.57 -25.46
C THR A 483 1.32 19.42 -24.21
N GLY A 484 2.41 20.17 -24.15
CA GLY A 484 2.74 21.08 -23.05
C GLY A 484 2.77 20.39 -21.69
N GLN A 485 2.35 21.10 -20.64
CA GLN A 485 2.37 20.62 -19.26
C GLN A 485 1.66 19.28 -19.10
N ALA A 486 0.53 19.06 -19.78
CA ALA A 486 -0.22 17.81 -19.70
C ALA A 486 0.59 16.58 -20.17
N ALA A 487 1.50 16.76 -21.13
CA ALA A 487 2.40 15.70 -21.58
C ALA A 487 3.46 15.38 -20.52
N ALA A 488 4.04 16.41 -19.88
CA ALA A 488 4.98 16.22 -18.78
C ALA A 488 4.29 15.55 -17.59
N ASP A 489 3.08 15.97 -17.24
CA ASP A 489 2.30 15.39 -16.15
C ASP A 489 1.95 13.92 -16.40
N ALA A 490 1.58 13.56 -17.63
CA ALA A 490 1.28 12.18 -18.00
C ALA A 490 2.51 11.26 -17.91
N PHE A 491 3.67 11.74 -18.39
CA PHE A 491 4.93 11.03 -18.23
C PHE A 491 5.29 10.89 -16.76
N ASN A 492 5.27 12.00 -16.01
CA ASN A 492 5.61 12.05 -14.59
C ASN A 492 4.71 11.14 -13.76
N ALA A 493 3.42 11.10 -14.07
CA ALA A 493 2.49 10.18 -13.42
C ALA A 493 2.93 8.73 -13.63
N ALA A 494 3.21 8.31 -14.86
CA ALA A 494 3.61 6.94 -15.16
C ALA A 494 4.91 6.52 -14.45
N VAL A 495 5.96 7.36 -14.49
CA VAL A 495 7.24 7.05 -13.83
C VAL A 495 7.16 7.15 -12.31
N THR A 496 6.30 8.00 -11.75
CA THR A 496 6.15 8.13 -10.29
C THR A 496 5.06 7.23 -9.69
N GLY A 497 4.53 6.25 -10.44
CA GLY A 497 3.52 5.30 -9.94
C GLY A 497 2.11 5.91 -9.79
N GLY A 498 1.87 7.07 -10.39
CA GLY A 498 0.53 7.52 -10.73
C GLY A 498 0.00 6.69 -11.90
N SER A 499 -1.08 5.93 -11.69
CA SER A 499 -1.71 5.13 -12.73
C SER A 499 -2.08 5.99 -13.96
N ALA A 500 -1.29 5.91 -15.02
CA ALA A 500 -1.75 6.27 -16.36
C ALA A 500 -2.68 5.14 -16.80
N ALA A 501 -3.99 5.41 -16.84
CA ALA A 501 -4.91 4.53 -17.53
C ALA A 501 -4.48 4.47 -18.99
N ALA A 502 -4.32 3.26 -19.52
CA ALA A 502 -4.22 3.01 -20.94
C ALA A 502 -5.43 3.67 -21.62
N ALA A 503 -5.20 4.76 -22.33
CA ALA A 503 -6.15 5.23 -23.32
C ALA A 503 -6.14 4.19 -24.44
N ALA A 504 -7.22 3.42 -24.55
CA ALA A 504 -7.48 2.62 -25.72
C ALA A 504 -7.47 3.52 -26.97
N PRO A 505 -6.72 3.20 -28.03
CA PRO A 505 -6.88 3.92 -29.29
C PRO A 505 -8.26 3.58 -29.87
N ALA A 506 -9.00 4.62 -30.24
CA ALA A 506 -10.19 4.50 -31.05
C ALA A 506 -9.80 4.01 -32.45
N GLN A 507 -10.34 2.86 -32.87
CA GLN A 507 -10.44 2.52 -34.29
C GLN A 507 -11.90 2.18 -34.61
N ALA A 508 -12.39 2.82 -35.67
CA ALA A 508 -13.78 2.90 -36.07
C ALA A 508 -14.47 1.55 -36.34
N ALA A 509 -15.77 1.55 -36.12
CA ALA A 509 -16.71 0.49 -36.46
C ALA A 509 -16.56 -0.01 -37.91
N THR A 510 -16.43 -1.32 -38.08
CA THR A 510 -16.99 -2.02 -39.24
C THR A 510 -17.39 -3.42 -38.78
N ASP A 511 -18.65 -3.78 -39.03
CA ASP A 511 -19.29 -5.00 -38.57
C ASP A 511 -18.71 -6.28 -39.21
N ASN A 512 -18.61 -7.31 -38.36
CA ASN A 512 -18.91 -8.73 -38.61
C ASN A 512 -18.38 -9.43 -39.88
N ALA A 513 -17.32 -10.25 -39.73
CA ALA A 513 -17.32 -11.65 -40.18
C ALA A 513 -16.12 -12.44 -39.61
N ASN A 514 -16.46 -13.55 -38.97
CA ASN A 514 -15.61 -14.67 -38.54
C ASN A 514 -14.71 -15.25 -39.65
N ALA A 515 -13.39 -15.39 -39.39
CA ALA A 515 -12.61 -16.58 -39.72
C ALA A 515 -11.20 -16.55 -39.09
N ASN A 516 -11.00 -17.50 -38.19
CA ASN A 516 -9.75 -18.10 -37.70
C ASN A 516 -8.67 -18.32 -38.79
N ALA A 517 -7.44 -17.81 -38.58
CA ALA A 517 -6.19 -18.52 -38.87
C ALA A 517 -4.93 -17.75 -38.39
N ASN A 518 -3.96 -18.53 -37.91
CA ASN A 518 -2.56 -18.22 -37.59
C ASN A 518 -2.31 -17.70 -36.16
N ALA A 519 -2.05 -18.53 -35.15
CA ALA A 519 -0.98 -19.52 -35.02
C ALA A 519 0.43 -18.93 -35.25
N ASP A 520 1.20 -18.97 -34.17
CA ASP A 520 2.67 -19.03 -34.06
C ASP A 520 3.52 -17.80 -34.38
N ALA A 521 3.99 -17.15 -33.30
CA ALA A 521 5.42 -16.90 -33.09
C ALA A 521 5.65 -16.54 -31.60
N SER A 522 5.58 -17.55 -30.72
CA SER A 522 6.20 -17.48 -29.39
C SER A 522 7.25 -18.56 -29.36
N THR A 523 8.50 -18.14 -29.46
CA THR A 523 9.75 -18.88 -29.22
C THR A 523 9.55 -20.27 -28.60
N ALA A 524 9.79 -21.28 -29.44
CA ALA A 524 9.69 -22.70 -29.13
C ALA A 524 10.49 -23.09 -27.88
N ALA A 525 9.77 -23.44 -26.81
CA ALA A 525 10.28 -24.35 -25.79
C ALA A 525 10.06 -25.78 -26.31
N THR A 526 11.13 -26.55 -26.47
CA THR A 526 11.08 -27.97 -26.87
C THR A 526 10.45 -28.82 -25.75
N GLY A 527 9.21 -29.28 -25.94
CA GLY A 527 8.57 -30.22 -25.02
C GLY A 527 7.22 -30.72 -25.52
N THR A 528 6.76 -31.87 -25.03
CA THR A 528 5.48 -32.47 -25.37
C THR A 528 4.36 -31.77 -24.61
N ASN A 529 3.27 -31.40 -25.28
CA ASN A 529 2.05 -30.93 -24.62
C ASN A 529 1.34 -32.11 -23.94
N ILE A 530 1.12 -32.02 -22.62
CA ILE A 530 0.46 -33.06 -21.82
C ILE A 530 -0.98 -32.69 -21.42
N GLN A 531 -1.51 -31.56 -21.88
CA GLN A 531 -2.91 -31.18 -21.69
C GLN A 531 -3.83 -32.01 -22.59
N ALA A 532 -4.61 -32.91 -22.00
CA ALA A 532 -5.48 -33.84 -22.73
C ALA A 532 -6.89 -33.28 -23.01
N PHE A 533 -7.29 -32.19 -22.33
CA PHE A 533 -8.60 -31.59 -22.53
C PHE A 533 -8.67 -30.80 -23.85
N SER A 534 -9.70 -31.09 -24.66
CA SER A 534 -9.91 -30.50 -25.98
C SER A 534 -11.15 -29.61 -26.10
N GLY A 535 -11.88 -29.37 -25.01
CA GLY A 535 -13.02 -28.46 -25.02
C GLY A 535 -12.57 -27.03 -25.30
N THR A 536 -13.40 -26.26 -26.03
CA THR A 536 -13.03 -24.91 -26.53
C THR A 536 -14.06 -23.82 -26.21
N LEU A 537 -15.06 -24.08 -25.37
CA LEU A 537 -15.98 -23.05 -24.90
C LEU A 537 -15.16 -21.92 -24.26
N GLY A 538 -15.30 -20.69 -24.76
CA GLY A 538 -14.51 -19.55 -24.30
C GLY A 538 -13.01 -19.54 -24.66
N GLY A 539 -12.52 -20.55 -25.39
CA GLY A 539 -11.11 -20.72 -25.73
C GLY A 539 -10.57 -22.12 -25.41
N ALA A 540 -9.46 -22.50 -26.05
CA ALA A 540 -8.77 -23.75 -25.72
C ALA A 540 -7.91 -23.59 -24.46
N ALA A 541 -7.78 -24.66 -23.67
CA ALA A 541 -6.86 -24.68 -22.54
C ALA A 541 -5.42 -24.50 -23.04
N PRO A 542 -4.61 -23.62 -22.42
CA PRO A 542 -3.22 -23.45 -22.81
C PRO A 542 -2.44 -24.76 -22.71
N ALA A 543 -1.51 -24.98 -23.64
CA ALA A 543 -0.66 -26.16 -23.60
C ALA A 543 0.14 -26.22 -22.29
N VAL A 544 0.26 -27.43 -21.74
CA VAL A 544 1.17 -27.72 -20.63
C VAL A 544 2.38 -28.42 -21.21
N ILE A 545 3.51 -27.73 -21.24
CA ILE A 545 4.73 -28.24 -21.86
C ILE A 545 5.56 -28.94 -20.78
N GLN A 546 5.90 -30.22 -21.02
CA GLN A 546 6.83 -30.95 -20.17
C GLN A 546 8.26 -30.84 -20.71
N GLY A 547 9.16 -30.30 -19.89
CA GLY A 547 10.60 -30.16 -20.14
C GLY A 547 11.45 -30.87 -19.07
N THR A 548 12.74 -30.54 -19.02
CA THR A 548 13.70 -31.08 -18.05
C THR A 548 14.10 -30.02 -17.02
N GLY A 549 14.24 -30.39 -15.74
CA GLY A 549 14.62 -29.45 -14.67
C GLY A 549 13.84 -29.64 -13.36
N THR A 550 14.09 -28.78 -12.37
CA THR A 550 13.43 -28.81 -11.05
C THR A 550 11.97 -28.34 -11.08
N LYS A 551 11.59 -27.57 -12.12
CA LYS A 551 10.21 -27.17 -12.43
C LYS A 551 9.85 -27.60 -13.86
N PRO A 552 9.66 -28.91 -14.11
CA PRO A 552 9.65 -29.45 -15.46
C PRO A 552 8.36 -29.19 -16.25
N PHE A 553 7.36 -28.50 -15.69
CA PHE A 553 6.10 -28.23 -16.39
C PHE A 553 5.91 -26.73 -16.59
N SER A 554 5.43 -26.28 -17.75
CA SER A 554 5.15 -24.87 -17.99
C SER A 554 3.81 -24.60 -18.69
N VAL A 555 3.20 -23.47 -18.34
CA VAL A 555 1.92 -22.98 -18.87
C VAL A 555 2.02 -21.46 -19.03
N ASN A 556 1.89 -20.94 -20.26
CA ASN A 556 2.01 -19.50 -20.56
C ASN A 556 3.21 -18.82 -19.87
N GLY A 557 4.38 -19.46 -19.89
CA GLY A 557 5.62 -18.95 -19.29
C GLY A 557 5.77 -19.17 -17.77
N SER A 558 4.72 -19.58 -17.06
CA SER A 558 4.82 -19.99 -15.64
C SER A 558 5.36 -21.42 -15.53
N THR A 559 6.22 -21.69 -14.54
CA THR A 559 6.83 -23.03 -14.33
C THR A 559 6.37 -23.69 -13.02
N PHE A 560 6.18 -25.01 -13.06
CA PHE A 560 5.60 -25.81 -11.97
C PHE A 560 6.47 -27.03 -11.66
N VAL A 561 6.55 -27.37 -10.37
CA VAL A 561 7.22 -28.59 -9.88
C VAL A 561 6.38 -29.85 -10.11
N ASN A 562 5.05 -29.72 -10.10
CA ASN A 562 4.08 -30.81 -10.18
C ASN A 562 3.20 -30.65 -11.42
N GLN A 563 3.04 -31.74 -12.16
CA GLN A 563 2.18 -31.88 -13.34
C GLN A 563 0.73 -31.44 -13.08
N GLY A 564 0.11 -31.93 -12.00
CA GLY A 564 -1.27 -31.62 -11.64
C GLY A 564 -1.49 -30.14 -11.39
N GLY A 565 -0.52 -29.45 -10.78
CA GLY A 565 -0.59 -27.99 -10.58
C GLY A 565 -0.53 -27.22 -11.91
N ALA A 566 0.26 -27.70 -12.87
CA ALA A 566 0.33 -27.12 -14.21
C ALA A 566 -0.97 -27.35 -15.01
N LEU A 567 -1.50 -28.58 -14.98
CA LEU A 567 -2.77 -28.92 -15.65
C LEU A 567 -3.95 -28.16 -15.06
N GLN A 568 -4.02 -28.03 -13.72
CA GLN A 568 -5.05 -27.23 -13.05
C GLN A 568 -4.94 -25.75 -13.43
N ARG A 569 -3.72 -25.18 -13.48
CA ARG A 569 -3.53 -23.81 -13.97
C ARG A 569 -3.99 -23.63 -15.41
N SER A 570 -3.70 -24.59 -16.29
CA SER A 570 -4.17 -24.58 -17.68
C SER A 570 -5.71 -24.56 -17.75
N CYS A 571 -6.40 -25.37 -16.94
CA CYS A 571 -7.86 -25.38 -16.85
C CYS A 571 -8.43 -24.07 -16.29
N SER A 572 -7.83 -23.49 -15.23
CA SER A 572 -8.33 -22.22 -14.68
C SER A 572 -8.07 -21.02 -15.60
N VAL A 573 -7.00 -21.05 -16.42
CA VAL A 573 -6.80 -20.03 -17.46
C VAL A 573 -7.89 -20.12 -18.53
N GLN A 574 -8.29 -21.33 -18.93
CA GLN A 574 -9.44 -21.52 -19.82
C GLN A 574 -10.74 -21.04 -19.18
N HIS A 575 -10.98 -21.40 -17.91
CA HIS A 575 -12.18 -20.98 -17.19
C HIS A 575 -12.32 -19.46 -17.19
N ASN A 576 -11.23 -18.73 -16.93
CA ASN A 576 -11.25 -17.27 -16.94
C ASN A 576 -11.54 -16.72 -18.33
N ALA A 577 -10.93 -17.27 -19.38
CA ALA A 577 -11.25 -16.87 -20.76
C ALA A 577 -12.73 -17.15 -21.12
N CYS A 578 -13.28 -18.26 -20.65
CA CYS A 578 -14.70 -18.58 -20.79
C CYS A 578 -15.60 -17.64 -19.99
N ALA A 579 -15.25 -17.33 -18.75
CA ALA A 579 -15.99 -16.39 -17.93
C ALA A 579 -16.00 -15.00 -18.56
N ASP A 580 -14.87 -14.54 -19.11
CA ASP A 580 -14.77 -13.28 -19.85
C ASP A 580 -15.64 -13.30 -21.11
N ALA A 581 -15.66 -14.41 -21.85
CA ALA A 581 -16.54 -14.60 -23.00
C ALA A 581 -18.03 -14.62 -22.61
N ALA A 582 -18.39 -15.24 -21.49
CA ALA A 582 -19.76 -15.25 -20.97
C ALA A 582 -20.20 -13.86 -20.51
N ASN A 583 -19.33 -13.14 -19.81
CA ASN A 583 -19.59 -11.80 -19.29
C ASN A 583 -19.67 -10.74 -20.39
N SER A 584 -18.95 -10.94 -21.50
CA SER A 584 -19.05 -10.08 -22.69
C SER A 584 -20.22 -10.44 -23.62
N GLY A 585 -20.96 -11.52 -23.32
CA GLY A 585 -22.03 -12.04 -24.17
C GLY A 585 -21.56 -12.72 -25.45
N ALA A 586 -20.25 -13.01 -25.56
CA ALA A 586 -19.66 -13.70 -26.70
C ALA A 586 -20.02 -15.21 -26.73
N ILE A 587 -20.43 -15.78 -25.60
CA ILE A 587 -21.02 -17.13 -25.52
C ILE A 587 -22.37 -17.09 -24.80
N SER A 588 -23.30 -17.94 -25.22
CA SER A 588 -24.64 -18.07 -24.64
C SER A 588 -24.67 -19.15 -23.56
N GLY A 589 -25.33 -18.89 -22.43
CA GLY A 589 -25.50 -19.87 -21.34
C GLY A 589 -24.83 -19.55 -20.01
N GLY A 590 -24.11 -18.42 -19.93
CA GLY A 590 -23.59 -17.87 -18.68
C GLY A 590 -22.39 -18.64 -18.09
N VAL A 591 -21.90 -18.16 -16.94
CA VAL A 591 -20.66 -18.66 -16.31
C VAL A 591 -20.77 -20.12 -15.84
N GLN A 592 -21.99 -20.64 -15.61
CA GLN A 592 -22.20 -22.03 -15.18
C GLN A 592 -21.61 -23.05 -16.18
N GLN A 593 -21.67 -22.76 -17.47
CA GLN A 593 -21.09 -23.64 -18.49
C GLN A 593 -19.56 -23.61 -18.49
N CYS A 594 -18.96 -22.51 -18.04
CA CYS A 594 -17.52 -22.41 -17.83
C CYS A 594 -17.09 -23.23 -16.62
N GLU A 595 -17.87 -23.22 -15.53
CA GLU A 595 -17.62 -24.08 -14.37
C GLU A 595 -17.72 -25.57 -14.73
N ASP A 596 -18.74 -25.95 -15.51
CA ASP A 596 -18.90 -27.32 -16.01
C ASP A 596 -17.73 -27.73 -16.91
N GLN A 597 -17.25 -26.81 -17.75
CA GLN A 597 -16.09 -27.03 -18.60
C GLN A 597 -14.78 -27.15 -17.80
N GLU A 598 -14.57 -26.30 -16.79
CA GLU A 598 -13.40 -26.39 -15.90
C GLU A 598 -13.40 -27.73 -15.16
N LYS A 599 -14.57 -28.17 -14.70
CA LYS A 599 -14.72 -29.49 -14.07
C LYS A 599 -14.39 -30.63 -15.03
N ALA A 600 -14.81 -30.53 -16.30
CA ALA A 600 -14.45 -31.50 -17.33
C ALA A 600 -12.95 -31.46 -17.68
N CYS A 601 -12.36 -30.27 -17.72
CA CYS A 601 -10.92 -30.08 -17.95
C CYS A 601 -10.09 -30.68 -16.82
N ASN A 602 -10.46 -30.42 -15.57
CA ASN A 602 -9.80 -31.01 -14.40
C ASN A 602 -9.97 -32.52 -14.36
N ALA A 603 -11.15 -33.05 -14.72
CA ALA A 603 -11.41 -34.49 -14.77
C ALA A 603 -10.63 -35.21 -15.89
N ALA A 604 -10.37 -34.55 -17.02
CA ALA A 604 -9.56 -35.11 -18.11
C ALA A 604 -8.06 -35.20 -17.75
N ASN A 605 -7.65 -34.54 -16.67
CA ASN A 605 -6.27 -34.39 -16.22
C ASN A 605 -5.99 -35.03 -14.84
N ALA A 606 -7.00 -35.69 -14.25
CA ALA A 606 -6.92 -36.48 -13.03
C ALA A 606 -6.56 -37.93 -13.36
#